data_AF-A0A327RLJ5-F1
#
_entry.id   AF-A0A327RLJ5-F1
#
_cell.length_a   1.000
_cell.length_b   1.000
_cell.length_c   1.000
_cell.angle_alpha   90.00
_cell.angle_beta   90.00
_cell.angle_gamma   90.00
#
_symmetry.space_group_name_H-M   'P 1'
#
loop_
_entity.id
_entity.type
_entity.pdbx_description
1 polymer ?
#
loop_
_entity_poly.entity_id
_entity_poly.type
_entity_poly.pdbx_seq_one_letter_code
_entity_poly.pdbx_strand_id
1 'polypeptide(L)'
;MKSLLWLCAIFFSFIHICPSQEAVPFKTQKAFYIYGDAVTIGNNILSKDTNKPFNNIQLTNDDIDMVYVDIDQDDTTFSSSSATLQLPDNKKEIAYAVLYWSATYSYIKGSRREENSQFYFQGKRQRNRTLINKIKLKLPGEDYQDIKGKVVFDGATQPSYALNAPYVCYADVTKQLKEAKTVNGEYTVANIFATEGFVSGGSAAGWMLYIVYEAPTEKPKYITTFNGFVHVGNEPVVINLDNFKTPETGATTTDLTIAALEGDSDITEDECVIANPKLKKAWRLSTENRDEKNFFSSQITSSKKANLKRNPSSDNTLGFDIASLTLPTNEDAVIVNNTDQVELYFNTKQDRFYLFFTAFQTEISETFFKEIENNIPTNALVMASQKPKAEPIVLKETKPEPIPKPITASVLTIEAKPIKETPKQEIKPTTIALKQPEVIEALPEKEEINPFSSEITTSPAQKQALAEGEVYISSSTYVKALKLEDKPLETQAFKLLLEKNAAQIDGVKKGYYVINKFFSEAKNAIAWQNQLKDLGFDSDILIDDKKELYYVYVFHTENFYDAYMQHKTLIVKEPFKENWVFKVNMTEY
;
A
#
# COMPACT_ATOMS: atom_id res chain seq x y z
N MET A 1 -2.46 -45.20 -20.61
CA MET A 1 -1.01 -44.88 -20.67
C MET A 1 -0.92 -43.37 -20.82
N LYS A 2 -0.79 -42.65 -19.71
CA LYS A 2 0.45 -42.22 -19.03
C LYS A 2 1.03 -40.94 -19.65
N SER A 3 1.14 -39.95 -18.76
CA SER A 3 2.00 -38.74 -18.75
C SER A 3 1.79 -37.65 -19.80
N LEU A 4 1.32 -36.48 -19.34
CA LEU A 4 2.19 -35.31 -19.32
C LEU A 4 1.82 -34.39 -18.16
N LEU A 5 2.61 -34.49 -17.10
CA LEU A 5 2.59 -33.67 -15.89
C LEU A 5 3.62 -32.55 -16.06
N TRP A 6 3.20 -31.34 -15.71
CA TRP A 6 3.95 -30.30 -14.98
C TRP A 6 5.35 -29.86 -15.46
N LEU A 7 5.45 -28.56 -15.80
CA LEU A 7 6.64 -27.74 -15.54
C LEU A 7 6.22 -26.26 -15.44
N CYS A 8 5.72 -25.87 -14.26
CA CYS A 8 5.84 -24.49 -13.76
C CYS A 8 6.91 -24.52 -12.68
N ALA A 9 8.18 -24.47 -13.10
CA ALA A 9 9.30 -24.31 -12.18
C ALA A 9 9.46 -22.81 -11.90
N ILE A 10 8.82 -22.32 -10.84
CA ILE A 10 9.19 -21.04 -10.21
C ILE A 10 10.51 -21.31 -9.49
N PHE A 11 11.59 -20.76 -10.05
CA PHE A 11 12.91 -20.77 -9.45
C PHE A 11 12.87 -19.84 -8.22
N PHE A 12 12.63 -20.40 -7.04
CA PHE A 12 12.92 -19.72 -5.77
C PHE A 12 14.44 -19.70 -5.58
N SER A 13 15.10 -18.71 -6.18
CA SER A 13 16.41 -18.30 -5.71
C SER A 13 16.26 -17.76 -4.28
N PHE A 14 17.22 -18.07 -3.42
CA PHE A 14 17.33 -17.44 -2.11
C PHE A 14 17.52 -15.94 -2.33
N ILE A 15 16.41 -15.19 -2.25
CA ILE A 15 16.44 -13.73 -2.24
C ILE A 15 17.11 -13.35 -0.92
N HIS A 16 18.35 -12.85 -1.01
CA HIS A 16 18.87 -12.01 0.05
C HIS A 16 17.94 -10.80 0.11
N ILE A 17 17.07 -10.78 1.12
CA ILE A 17 16.15 -9.67 1.40
C ILE A 17 17.04 -8.46 1.66
N CYS A 18 17.20 -7.60 0.66
CA CYS A 18 17.56 -6.22 0.90
C CYS A 18 16.29 -5.62 1.52
N PRO A 19 16.25 -5.24 2.80
CA PRO A 19 15.07 -4.58 3.35
C PRO A 19 14.61 -3.46 2.42
N SER A 20 13.35 -3.55 2.01
CA SER A 20 12.62 -2.43 1.44
C SER A 20 12.83 -1.22 2.35
N GLN A 21 12.94 -0.02 1.78
CA GLN A 21 13.29 1.19 2.51
C GLN A 21 12.06 1.66 3.33
N GLU A 22 11.76 0.95 4.42
CA GLU A 22 10.70 1.30 5.37
C GLU A 22 11.07 2.60 6.08
N ALA A 23 10.23 3.62 6.01
CA ALA A 23 10.48 4.87 6.73
C ALA A 23 10.40 4.65 8.26
N VAL A 24 9.43 3.85 8.70
CA VAL A 24 9.38 3.30 10.06
C VAL A 24 9.05 1.82 9.95
N PRO A 25 9.99 0.93 10.33
CA PRO A 25 9.77 -0.50 10.20
C PRO A 25 8.53 -1.00 10.92
N PHE A 26 7.83 -1.95 10.30
CA PHE A 26 6.67 -2.59 10.93
C PHE A 26 7.14 -3.46 12.09
N LYS A 27 6.70 -3.12 13.30
CA LYS A 27 7.06 -3.83 14.52
C LYS A 27 5.81 -4.26 15.26
N THR A 28 5.89 -5.44 15.88
CA THR A 28 4.87 -5.92 16.81
C THR A 28 4.70 -4.90 17.94
N GLN A 29 3.47 -4.42 18.11
CA GLN A 29 3.09 -3.51 19.19
C GLN A 29 2.61 -4.28 20.42
N LYS A 30 1.63 -5.17 20.23
CA LYS A 30 1.13 -6.07 21.26
C LYS A 30 0.73 -7.41 20.64
N ALA A 31 1.02 -8.48 21.37
CA ALA A 31 0.55 -9.83 21.09
C ALA A 31 -0.34 -10.33 22.24
N PHE A 32 -1.42 -11.02 21.91
CA PHE A 32 -2.40 -11.54 22.86
C PHE A 32 -2.59 -13.03 22.61
N TYR A 33 -2.54 -13.81 23.68
CA TYR A 33 -3.01 -15.18 23.72
C TYR A 33 -4.25 -15.19 24.59
N ILE A 34 -5.43 -15.41 23.99
CA ILE A 34 -6.69 -15.04 24.64
C ILE A 34 -7.85 -15.94 24.19
N TYR A 35 -8.75 -16.27 25.13
CA TYR A 35 -10.10 -16.69 24.79
C TYR A 35 -10.94 -15.44 24.54
N GLY A 36 -11.05 -15.08 23.27
CA GLY A 36 -11.54 -13.78 22.88
C GLY A 36 -11.45 -13.54 21.39
N ASP A 37 -11.66 -12.29 21.02
CA ASP A 37 -11.76 -11.88 19.63
C ASP A 37 -11.35 -10.42 19.50
N ALA A 38 -11.17 -9.96 18.26
CA ALA A 38 -10.91 -8.57 17.95
C ALA A 38 -11.91 -7.99 16.96
N VAL A 39 -12.05 -6.67 16.98
CA VAL A 39 -12.88 -5.93 16.03
C VAL A 39 -12.27 -4.56 15.74
N THR A 40 -12.64 -4.03 14.59
CA THR A 40 -12.19 -2.74 14.11
C THR A 40 -13.39 -1.91 13.69
N ILE A 41 -13.41 -0.63 14.10
CA ILE A 41 -14.29 0.39 13.54
C ILE A 41 -13.45 1.59 13.10
N GLY A 42 -13.97 2.44 12.22
CA GLY A 42 -13.26 3.62 11.77
C GLY A 42 -14.04 4.38 10.73
N ASN A 43 -13.61 5.61 10.43
CA ASN A 43 -14.18 6.39 9.34
C ASN A 43 -13.18 7.41 8.77
N ASN A 44 -13.46 7.91 7.56
CA ASN A 44 -12.74 9.03 6.97
C ASN A 44 -13.13 10.35 7.66
N ILE A 45 -12.24 11.34 7.62
CA ILE A 45 -12.46 12.69 8.18
C ILE A 45 -12.33 13.80 7.12
N LEU A 46 -11.95 13.43 5.90
CA LEU A 46 -12.02 14.27 4.70
C LEU A 46 -13.01 13.69 3.70
N SER A 47 -13.75 14.56 3.02
CA SER A 47 -14.61 14.16 1.91
C SER A 47 -14.88 15.32 0.95
N LYS A 48 -15.77 15.11 -0.03
CA LYS A 48 -16.27 16.15 -0.92
C LYS A 48 -17.30 17.08 -0.26
N ASP A 49 -17.98 16.61 0.78
CA ASP A 49 -19.04 17.32 1.50
C ASP A 49 -18.81 17.14 3.00
N THR A 50 -19.24 18.13 3.79
CA THR A 50 -19.05 18.14 5.25
C THR A 50 -19.84 17.05 5.96
N ASN A 51 -20.97 16.57 5.43
CA ASN A 51 -21.78 15.56 6.14
C ASN A 51 -22.49 14.54 5.24
N LYS A 52 -22.33 14.62 3.92
CA LYS A 52 -22.91 13.63 2.99
C LYS A 52 -21.89 12.54 2.65
N PRO A 53 -22.35 11.28 2.48
CA PRO A 53 -21.49 10.22 1.98
C PRO A 53 -21.05 10.51 0.54
N PHE A 54 -19.84 10.07 0.20
CA PHE A 54 -19.30 10.10 -1.14
C PHE A 54 -19.20 8.67 -1.70
N ASN A 55 -19.95 8.40 -2.77
CA ASN A 55 -20.16 7.03 -3.26
C ASN A 55 -19.71 6.83 -4.72
N ASN A 56 -18.97 7.78 -5.30
CA ASN A 56 -18.43 7.60 -6.65
C ASN A 56 -17.08 6.89 -6.58
N ILE A 57 -17.05 5.59 -6.88
CA ILE A 57 -15.84 4.75 -6.89
C ILE A 57 -14.95 4.94 -8.15
N GLN A 58 -15.32 5.83 -9.06
CA GLN A 58 -14.54 6.14 -10.27
C GLN A 58 -13.75 7.45 -10.13
N LEU A 59 -13.77 8.07 -8.94
CA LEU A 59 -13.02 9.28 -8.66
C LEU A 59 -12.01 9.00 -7.56
N THR A 60 -10.79 9.44 -7.81
CA THR A 60 -9.68 9.36 -6.87
C THR A 60 -9.67 10.56 -5.94
N ASN A 61 -8.93 10.45 -4.84
CA ASN A 61 -8.75 11.57 -3.92
C ASN A 61 -7.97 12.75 -4.54
N ASP A 62 -7.24 12.52 -5.64
CA ASP A 62 -6.53 13.50 -6.46
C ASP A 62 -7.46 14.53 -7.14
N ASP A 63 -8.72 14.15 -7.39
CA ASP A 63 -9.69 14.93 -8.16
C ASP A 63 -10.73 15.67 -7.33
N ILE A 64 -10.63 15.57 -6.00
CA ILE A 64 -11.61 16.14 -5.09
C ILE A 64 -11.03 17.36 -4.37
N ASP A 65 -11.78 18.47 -4.41
CA ASP A 65 -11.57 19.61 -3.51
C ASP A 65 -12.02 19.20 -2.10
N MET A 66 -11.09 18.66 -1.30
CA MET A 66 -11.43 18.07 -0.01
C MET A 66 -11.90 19.11 1.01
N VAL A 67 -12.90 18.72 1.80
CA VAL A 67 -13.34 19.44 2.99
C VAL A 67 -13.34 18.50 4.19
N TYR A 68 -13.22 19.07 5.39
CA TYR A 68 -13.44 18.30 6.60
C TYR A 68 -14.88 17.80 6.68
N VAL A 69 -15.01 16.54 7.06
CA VAL A 69 -16.28 16.00 7.53
C VAL A 69 -16.54 16.57 8.92
N ASP A 70 -17.75 17.09 9.14
CA ASP A 70 -18.28 17.60 10.40
C ASP A 70 -19.77 17.20 10.49
N ILE A 71 -20.05 16.19 11.32
CA ILE A 71 -21.39 15.58 11.47
C ILE A 71 -22.16 16.09 12.68
N ASP A 72 -21.55 16.89 13.56
CA ASP A 72 -22.11 17.23 14.86
C ASP A 72 -22.28 18.73 15.12
N GLN A 73 -21.71 19.61 14.27
CA GLN A 73 -21.83 21.07 14.40
C GLN A 73 -21.37 21.59 15.79
N ASP A 74 -20.49 20.85 16.46
CA ASP A 74 -19.92 21.22 17.75
C ASP A 74 -18.83 22.28 17.52
N ASP A 75 -19.00 23.48 18.08
CA ASP A 75 -18.10 24.63 17.89
C ASP A 75 -16.69 24.45 18.47
N THR A 76 -16.49 23.40 19.27
CA THR A 76 -15.19 22.98 19.80
C THR A 76 -14.48 21.97 18.88
N THR A 77 -15.11 21.61 17.76
CA THR A 77 -14.57 20.72 16.73
C THR A 77 -14.55 21.41 15.37
N PHE A 78 -13.55 21.12 14.54
CA PHE A 78 -13.52 21.55 13.12
C PHE A 78 -13.76 20.39 12.15
N SER A 79 -13.73 19.17 12.67
CA SER A 79 -14.03 17.95 11.94
C SER A 79 -14.53 16.90 12.91
N SER A 80 -15.47 16.07 12.48
CA SER A 80 -16.04 14.96 13.26
C SER A 80 -16.61 13.90 12.32
N SER A 81 -16.32 12.63 12.59
CA SER A 81 -16.98 11.49 11.93
C SER A 81 -17.15 10.32 12.89
N SER A 82 -18.16 9.48 12.67
CA SER A 82 -18.50 8.40 13.60
C SER A 82 -18.54 7.02 12.96
N ALA A 83 -18.37 6.01 13.82
CA ALA A 83 -18.61 4.61 13.52
C ALA A 83 -19.23 3.90 14.73
N THR A 84 -20.09 2.91 14.48
CA THR A 84 -20.77 2.15 15.54
C THR A 84 -19.98 0.90 15.89
N LEU A 85 -19.65 0.75 17.18
CA LEU A 85 -19.12 -0.47 17.75
C LEU A 85 -20.26 -1.38 18.24
N GLN A 86 -20.23 -2.63 17.79
CA GLN A 86 -21.05 -3.71 18.32
C GLN A 86 -20.18 -4.92 18.66
N LEU A 87 -19.90 -5.06 19.95
CA LEU A 87 -19.33 -6.26 20.54
C LEU A 87 -20.44 -7.24 20.94
N PRO A 88 -20.17 -8.56 20.96
CA PRO A 88 -21.18 -9.54 21.35
C PRO A 88 -21.56 -9.40 22.83
N ASP A 89 -22.81 -9.75 23.16
CA ASP A 89 -23.35 -9.59 24.52
C ASP A 89 -22.62 -10.45 25.56
N ASN A 90 -22.05 -11.57 25.12
CA ASN A 90 -21.28 -12.49 25.96
C ASN A 90 -19.80 -12.10 26.13
N LYS A 91 -19.37 -10.92 25.67
CA LYS A 91 -18.03 -10.41 25.97
C LYS A 91 -17.84 -10.28 27.49
N LYS A 92 -16.63 -10.53 27.96
CA LYS A 92 -16.28 -10.45 29.39
C LYS A 92 -15.57 -9.14 29.72
N GLU A 93 -14.49 -8.85 29.02
CA GLU A 93 -13.64 -7.69 29.32
C GLU A 93 -12.97 -7.14 28.04
N ILE A 94 -12.75 -5.82 27.98
CA ILE A 94 -11.89 -5.22 26.97
C ILE A 94 -10.43 -5.46 27.38
N ALA A 95 -9.69 -6.30 26.66
CA ALA A 95 -8.28 -6.54 26.96
C ALA A 95 -7.40 -5.38 26.48
N TYR A 96 -7.75 -4.80 25.33
CA TYR A 96 -6.99 -3.72 24.71
C TYR A 96 -7.86 -2.92 23.75
N ALA A 97 -7.67 -1.60 23.73
CA ALA A 97 -8.26 -0.73 22.72
C ALA A 97 -7.24 0.34 22.30
N VAL A 98 -7.04 0.48 20.99
CA VAL A 98 -6.08 1.43 20.43
C VAL A 98 -6.71 2.21 19.29
N LEU A 99 -6.60 3.53 19.40
CA LEU A 99 -7.09 4.48 18.41
C LEU A 99 -5.92 4.96 17.55
N TYR A 100 -5.98 4.72 16.25
CA TYR A 100 -5.09 5.25 15.24
C TYR A 100 -5.78 6.36 14.46
N TRP A 101 -5.00 7.35 14.03
CA TRP A 101 -5.44 8.31 13.03
C TRP A 101 -4.27 8.67 12.12
N SER A 102 -4.60 8.91 10.86
CA SER A 102 -3.63 9.12 9.80
C SER A 102 -4.19 10.11 8.81
N ALA A 103 -3.32 10.97 8.26
CA ALA A 103 -3.70 11.89 7.19
C ALA A 103 -2.51 12.41 6.41
N THR A 104 -2.76 12.94 5.22
CA THR A 104 -1.82 13.78 4.46
C THR A 104 -2.01 15.25 4.81
N TYR A 105 -0.97 15.90 5.34
CA TYR A 105 -1.09 17.26 5.90
C TYR A 105 0.09 18.18 5.55
N SER A 106 0.23 18.44 4.25
CA SER A 106 1.28 19.25 3.64
C SER A 106 0.94 20.75 3.59
N TYR A 107 -0.32 21.07 3.34
CA TYR A 107 -0.85 22.45 3.36
C TYR A 107 -1.94 22.57 4.42
N ILE A 108 -2.17 23.78 4.92
CA ILE A 108 -3.41 24.08 5.68
C ILE A 108 -4.61 23.88 4.75
N LYS A 109 -4.55 24.52 3.59
CA LYS A 109 -5.45 24.32 2.45
C LYS A 109 -4.64 24.46 1.18
N GLY A 110 -4.77 23.50 0.29
CA GLY A 110 -4.13 23.48 -1.01
C GLY A 110 -5.11 23.83 -2.13
N SER A 111 -4.56 24.21 -3.28
CA SER A 111 -5.30 24.56 -4.49
C SER A 111 -4.58 24.00 -5.70
N ARG A 112 -5.37 23.65 -6.72
CA ARG A 112 -4.92 23.05 -7.97
C ARG A 112 -5.20 23.99 -9.13
N ARG A 113 -4.20 24.19 -9.99
CA ARG A 113 -4.33 24.85 -11.29
C ARG A 113 -3.98 23.85 -12.37
N GLU A 114 -4.74 23.85 -13.47
CA GLU A 114 -4.39 23.09 -14.67
C GLU A 114 -3.80 24.02 -15.73
N GLU A 115 -2.69 23.62 -16.34
CA GLU A 115 -2.08 24.32 -17.48
C GLU A 115 -1.31 23.30 -18.34
N ASN A 116 -1.50 23.34 -19.66
CA ASN A 116 -0.88 22.41 -20.62
C ASN A 116 -1.06 20.93 -20.24
N SER A 117 -2.27 20.54 -19.80
CA SER A 117 -2.62 19.19 -19.34
C SER A 117 -1.76 18.71 -18.15
N GLN A 118 -1.26 19.63 -17.34
CA GLN A 118 -0.57 19.33 -16.09
C GLN A 118 -1.24 20.03 -14.92
N PHE A 119 -1.32 19.32 -13.78
CA PHE A 119 -1.79 19.89 -12.53
C PHE A 119 -0.65 20.45 -11.71
N TYR A 120 -0.89 21.64 -11.18
CA TYR A 120 0.03 22.46 -10.40
C TYR A 120 -0.59 22.72 -9.04
N PHE A 121 0.16 22.44 -7.97
CA PHE A 121 -0.35 22.53 -6.60
C PHE A 121 0.33 23.64 -5.82
N GLN A 122 -0.46 24.41 -5.07
CA GLN A 122 0.02 25.49 -4.20
C GLN A 122 -0.82 25.59 -2.93
N GLY A 123 -0.24 26.10 -1.85
CA GLY A 123 -0.94 26.33 -0.60
C GLY A 123 -0.01 26.81 0.50
N LYS A 124 -0.58 27.30 1.60
CA LYS A 124 0.22 27.64 2.79
C LYS A 124 0.69 26.34 3.45
N ARG A 125 1.99 26.03 3.34
CA ARG A 125 2.59 24.83 3.94
C ARG A 125 2.33 24.78 5.44
N GLN A 126 1.95 23.61 5.94
CA GLN A 126 1.81 23.40 7.38
C GLN A 126 3.18 23.13 7.98
N ARG A 127 3.76 24.13 8.66
CA ARG A 127 5.06 24.00 9.34
C ARG A 127 4.93 23.59 10.81
N ASN A 128 3.82 23.95 11.46
CA ASN A 128 3.60 23.59 12.86
C ASN A 128 2.89 22.24 12.98
N ARG A 129 3.64 21.21 13.33
CA ARG A 129 3.14 19.84 13.46
C ARG A 129 2.71 19.46 14.88
N THR A 130 2.78 20.37 15.86
CA THR A 130 2.60 20.04 17.29
C THR A 130 1.18 19.62 17.70
N LEU A 131 0.20 19.78 16.81
CA LEU A 131 -1.21 19.48 17.07
C LEU A 131 -1.69 18.19 16.40
N ILE A 132 -0.89 17.59 15.51
CA ILE A 132 -1.33 16.39 14.78
C ILE A 132 -1.57 15.20 15.70
N ASN A 133 -0.93 15.18 16.87
CA ASN A 133 -1.08 14.12 17.86
C ASN A 133 -2.17 14.43 18.90
N LYS A 134 -3.05 15.40 18.65
CA LYS A 134 -4.16 15.76 19.53
C LYS A 134 -5.47 15.66 18.77
N ILE A 135 -6.40 14.90 19.29
CA ILE A 135 -7.74 14.71 18.74
C ILE A 135 -8.77 14.75 19.87
N LYS A 136 -10.05 14.70 19.52
CA LYS A 136 -11.14 14.49 20.48
C LYS A 136 -11.83 13.16 20.21
N LEU A 137 -12.18 12.43 21.27
CA LEU A 137 -12.91 11.17 21.23
C LEU A 137 -14.20 11.30 22.04
N LYS A 138 -15.32 10.92 21.45
CA LYS A 138 -16.62 10.81 22.12
C LYS A 138 -17.03 9.34 22.20
N LEU A 139 -17.25 8.86 23.41
CA LEU A 139 -17.77 7.51 23.66
C LEU A 139 -19.32 7.51 23.58
N PRO A 140 -19.97 6.33 23.44
CA PRO A 140 -21.42 6.25 23.36
C PRO A 140 -22.13 6.91 24.56
N GLY A 141 -22.86 8.00 24.29
CA GLY A 141 -23.63 8.72 25.31
C GLY A 141 -22.79 9.57 26.28
N GLU A 142 -21.52 9.86 25.94
CA GLU A 142 -20.63 10.70 26.73
C GLU A 142 -20.24 11.98 25.98
N ASP A 143 -19.57 12.90 26.69
CA ASP A 143 -19.00 14.13 26.12
C ASP A 143 -17.63 13.86 25.48
N TYR A 144 -17.15 14.82 24.69
CA TYR A 144 -15.82 14.75 24.10
C TYR A 144 -14.70 14.74 25.16
N GLN A 145 -13.74 13.85 24.96
CA GLN A 145 -12.51 13.73 25.74
C GLN A 145 -11.31 14.12 24.86
N ASP A 146 -10.40 14.93 25.39
CA ASP A 146 -9.14 15.23 24.70
C ASP A 146 -8.20 14.03 24.76
N ILE A 147 -7.73 13.58 23.59
CA ILE A 147 -6.79 12.47 23.47
C ILE A 147 -5.46 12.98 22.91
N LYS A 148 -4.37 12.67 23.62
CA LYS A 148 -3.00 12.95 23.17
C LYS A 148 -2.31 11.65 22.79
N GLY A 149 -2.01 11.49 21.51
CA GLY A 149 -1.32 10.33 20.96
C GLY A 149 0.20 10.46 20.88
N LYS A 150 0.81 9.35 20.48
CA LYS A 150 2.20 9.25 20.05
C LYS A 150 2.25 9.31 18.52
N VAL A 151 3.22 10.04 17.99
CA VAL A 151 3.51 10.08 16.55
C VAL A 151 4.29 8.82 16.19
N VAL A 152 3.75 7.99 15.29
CA VAL A 152 4.48 6.86 14.68
C VAL A 152 5.37 7.38 13.57
N PHE A 153 4.81 8.26 12.73
CA PHE A 153 5.49 8.82 11.57
C PHE A 153 4.98 10.23 11.25
N ASP A 154 5.86 11.10 10.75
CA ASP A 154 5.51 12.41 10.19
C ASP A 154 6.43 12.73 8.99
N GLY A 155 5.87 12.73 7.79
CA GLY A 155 6.58 12.94 6.53
C GLY A 155 6.89 14.39 6.20
N ALA A 156 6.44 15.37 7.01
CA ALA A 156 6.52 16.79 6.68
C ALA A 156 7.95 17.34 6.46
N THR A 157 8.96 16.69 7.03
CA THR A 157 10.37 17.08 6.89
C THR A 157 11.19 16.13 6.02
N GLN A 158 10.58 15.07 5.50
CA GLN A 158 11.25 14.07 4.69
C GLN A 158 10.94 14.32 3.22
N PRO A 159 11.94 14.54 2.35
CA PRO A 159 11.65 14.88 0.96
C PRO A 159 10.89 13.78 0.21
N SER A 160 10.96 12.52 0.68
CA SER A 160 10.23 11.32 0.19
C SER A 160 8.73 11.45 0.22
N TYR A 161 8.29 12.35 1.08
CA TYR A 161 6.92 12.49 1.53
C TYR A 161 6.50 13.95 1.41
N ALA A 162 7.30 14.78 0.72
CA ALA A 162 7.05 16.21 0.59
C ALA A 162 5.80 16.52 -0.24
N LEU A 163 5.28 15.53 -0.98
CA LEU A 163 4.11 15.70 -1.83
C LEU A 163 2.87 16.02 -1.02
N ASN A 164 2.54 15.10 -0.12
CA ASN A 164 1.30 15.10 0.64
C ASN A 164 1.55 15.01 2.17
N ALA A 165 2.80 14.82 2.61
CA ALA A 165 3.24 14.83 4.01
C ALA A 165 2.34 13.96 4.92
N PRO A 166 2.25 12.64 4.66
CA PRO A 166 1.51 11.72 5.50
C PRO A 166 2.05 11.69 6.92
N TYR A 167 1.17 11.46 7.88
CA TYR A 167 1.53 11.19 9.26
C TYR A 167 0.61 10.16 9.86
N VAL A 168 1.10 9.49 10.90
CA VAL A 168 0.33 8.50 11.66
C VAL A 168 0.54 8.73 13.14
N CYS A 169 -0.54 8.72 13.89
CA CYS A 169 -0.53 8.79 15.33
C CYS A 169 -1.39 7.67 15.93
N TYR A 170 -1.12 7.34 17.18
CA TYR A 170 -1.94 6.40 17.93
C TYR A 170 -2.03 6.72 19.42
N ALA A 171 -3.09 6.24 20.08
CA ALA A 171 -3.28 6.30 21.52
C ALA A 171 -3.88 4.98 22.05
N ASP A 172 -3.32 4.47 23.15
CA ASP A 172 -3.96 3.39 23.93
C ASP A 172 -5.14 4.02 24.70
N VAL A 173 -6.36 3.62 24.31
CA VAL A 173 -7.62 4.10 24.89
C VAL A 173 -8.33 3.01 25.70
N THR A 174 -7.59 1.96 26.10
CA THR A 174 -8.13 0.81 26.85
C THR A 174 -8.84 1.27 28.13
N LYS A 175 -8.26 2.24 28.85
CA LYS A 175 -8.83 2.76 30.09
C LYS A 175 -10.19 3.42 29.84
N GLN A 176 -10.26 4.28 28.82
CA GLN A 176 -11.48 4.98 28.42
C GLN A 176 -12.60 3.99 28.09
N LEU A 177 -12.31 2.91 27.35
CA LEU A 177 -13.31 1.89 27.02
C LEU A 177 -13.70 1.00 28.21
N LYS A 178 -12.76 0.70 29.13
CA LYS A 178 -13.07 -0.05 30.35
C LYS A 178 -13.94 0.74 31.33
N GLU A 179 -13.76 2.06 31.38
CA GLU A 179 -14.49 2.96 32.27
C GLU A 179 -15.76 3.55 31.63
N ALA A 180 -16.00 3.27 30.35
CA ALA A 180 -17.15 3.75 29.60
C ALA A 180 -18.47 3.29 30.23
N LYS A 181 -19.45 4.20 30.31
CA LYS A 181 -20.81 3.84 30.78
C LYS A 181 -21.48 2.83 29.86
N THR A 182 -21.27 3.00 28.55
CA THR A 182 -21.80 2.12 27.51
C THR A 182 -20.70 1.84 26.49
N VAL A 183 -20.33 0.56 26.33
CA VAL A 183 -19.28 0.16 25.38
C VAL A 183 -19.81 0.05 23.95
N ASN A 184 -20.98 -0.55 23.75
CA ASN A 184 -21.59 -0.69 22.42
C ASN A 184 -22.34 0.60 22.05
N GLY A 185 -22.17 1.07 20.82
CA GLY A 185 -22.81 2.29 20.33
C GLY A 185 -21.90 3.10 19.41
N GLU A 186 -22.26 4.36 19.22
CA GLU A 186 -21.56 5.27 18.32
C GLU A 186 -20.32 5.89 19.00
N TYR A 187 -19.18 5.80 18.33
CA TYR A 187 -17.94 6.47 18.68
C TYR A 187 -17.69 7.57 17.65
N THR A 188 -17.43 8.79 18.11
CA THR A 188 -17.11 9.93 17.23
C THR A 188 -15.69 10.39 17.51
N VAL A 189 -14.91 10.57 16.44
CA VAL A 189 -13.56 11.13 16.52
C VAL A 189 -13.51 12.44 15.75
N ALA A 190 -12.89 13.43 16.37
CA ALA A 190 -12.88 14.79 15.90
C ALA A 190 -11.49 15.44 15.96
N ASN A 191 -11.33 16.55 15.24
CA ASN A 191 -10.12 17.38 15.21
C ASN A 191 -8.86 16.70 14.66
N ILE A 192 -9.02 15.79 13.70
CA ILE A 192 -7.89 15.25 12.94
C ILE A 192 -7.51 16.26 11.85
N PHE A 193 -6.30 16.80 11.91
CA PHE A 193 -5.81 17.74 10.92
C PHE A 193 -5.37 17.05 9.63
N ALA A 194 -5.77 17.58 8.49
CA ALA A 194 -5.43 17.11 7.15
C ALA A 194 -5.37 18.29 6.17
N THR A 195 -4.89 18.06 4.94
CA THR A 195 -4.88 19.10 3.91
C THR A 195 -6.29 19.26 3.34
N GLU A 196 -6.91 20.42 3.52
CA GLU A 196 -8.13 20.75 2.76
C GLU A 196 -7.79 21.10 1.31
N GLY A 197 -8.77 20.97 0.43
CA GLY A 197 -8.67 21.18 -0.99
C GLY A 197 -7.76 20.20 -1.68
N PHE A 198 -6.85 20.71 -2.51
CA PHE A 198 -6.00 19.87 -3.36
C PHE A 198 -4.56 19.82 -2.87
N VAL A 199 -4.02 18.61 -2.79
CA VAL A 199 -2.59 18.34 -2.63
C VAL A 199 -2.19 17.33 -3.69
N SER A 200 -0.92 17.31 -4.06
CA SER A 200 -0.48 16.43 -5.12
C SER A 200 -0.44 14.99 -4.66
N GLY A 201 -1.05 14.11 -5.46
CA GLY A 201 -1.15 12.69 -5.19
C GLY A 201 -1.97 12.45 -3.93
N GLY A 202 -3.08 13.17 -3.81
CA GLY A 202 -4.19 12.85 -2.93
C GLY A 202 -4.14 13.51 -1.58
N SER A 203 -5.30 14.03 -1.15
CA SER A 203 -5.54 14.28 0.27
C SER A 203 -6.38 13.15 0.85
N ALA A 204 -5.94 12.55 1.95
CA ALA A 204 -6.57 11.40 2.57
C ALA A 204 -6.47 11.54 4.08
N ALA A 205 -7.52 11.16 4.81
CA ALA A 205 -7.51 11.24 6.26
C ALA A 205 -8.62 10.40 6.91
N GLY A 206 -8.31 9.79 8.05
CA GLY A 206 -9.29 9.05 8.84
C GLY A 206 -8.74 8.50 10.14
N TRP A 207 -9.58 7.71 10.80
CA TRP A 207 -9.26 7.08 12.08
C TRP A 207 -9.77 5.64 12.14
N MET A 208 -9.14 4.87 13.02
CA MET A 208 -9.44 3.46 13.26
C MET A 208 -9.29 3.15 14.75
N LEU A 209 -10.32 2.53 15.34
CA LEU A 209 -10.28 1.96 16.68
C LEU A 209 -10.23 0.43 16.56
N TYR A 210 -9.12 -0.16 17.00
CA TYR A 210 -8.93 -1.61 17.08
C TYR A 210 -9.09 -2.07 18.52
N ILE A 211 -9.93 -3.09 18.74
CA ILE A 211 -10.32 -3.55 20.08
C ILE A 211 -10.12 -5.05 20.17
N VAL A 212 -9.39 -5.49 21.19
CA VAL A 212 -9.27 -6.89 21.59
C VAL A 212 -10.07 -7.07 22.89
N TYR A 213 -10.90 -8.10 22.93
CA TYR A 213 -11.77 -8.38 24.08
C TYR A 213 -11.85 -9.86 24.38
N GLU A 214 -12.03 -10.19 25.65
CA GLU A 214 -12.31 -11.54 26.11
C GLU A 214 -13.76 -11.93 25.78
N ALA A 215 -13.93 -13.15 25.30
CA ALA A 215 -15.22 -13.75 24.97
C ALA A 215 -15.11 -15.27 25.10
N PRO A 216 -16.21 -16.00 25.36
CA PRO A 216 -16.20 -17.45 25.52
C PRO A 216 -16.03 -18.18 24.17
N THR A 217 -14.90 -17.98 23.50
CA THR A 217 -14.56 -18.71 22.26
C THR A 217 -14.24 -20.18 22.56
N GLU A 218 -14.51 -21.07 21.62
CA GLU A 218 -14.23 -22.50 21.80
C GLU A 218 -12.73 -22.80 21.87
N LYS A 219 -11.95 -22.10 21.03
CA LYS A 219 -10.50 -22.18 20.98
C LYS A 219 -9.86 -20.85 21.39
N PRO A 220 -8.66 -20.88 21.99
CA PRO A 220 -7.88 -19.67 22.20
C PRO A 220 -7.43 -19.11 20.85
N LYS A 221 -7.24 -17.81 20.79
CA LYS A 221 -6.70 -17.10 19.63
C LYS A 221 -5.36 -16.46 19.98
N TYR A 222 -4.48 -16.42 18.98
CA TYR A 222 -3.36 -15.50 18.94
C TYR A 222 -3.77 -14.27 18.15
N ILE A 223 -3.64 -13.09 18.75
CA ILE A 223 -3.95 -11.81 18.12
C ILE A 223 -2.72 -10.93 18.25
N THR A 224 -2.15 -10.49 17.13
CA THR A 224 -0.99 -9.60 17.11
C THR A 224 -1.30 -8.35 16.30
N THR A 225 -0.76 -7.22 16.76
CA THR A 225 -0.89 -5.92 16.10
C THR A 225 0.49 -5.40 15.74
N PHE A 226 0.60 -4.85 14.54
CA PHE A 226 1.79 -4.20 14.03
C PHE A 226 1.44 -2.77 13.64
N ASN A 227 2.35 -1.85 13.94
CA ASN A 227 2.31 -0.53 13.34
C ASN A 227 3.70 -0.18 12.80
N GLY A 228 3.70 0.80 11.93
CA GLY A 228 4.87 1.31 11.24
C GLY A 228 4.40 2.35 10.25
N PHE A 229 5.27 2.69 9.31
CA PHE A 229 4.88 3.49 8.16
C PHE A 229 5.76 3.11 6.98
N VAL A 230 5.13 2.64 5.92
CA VAL A 230 5.83 2.22 4.71
C VAL A 230 5.08 2.72 3.48
N HIS A 231 5.86 3.23 2.54
CA HIS A 231 5.42 3.53 1.18
C HIS A 231 5.53 2.25 0.35
N VAL A 232 4.40 1.72 -0.08
CA VAL A 232 4.34 0.60 -1.02
C VAL A 232 4.27 1.20 -2.43
N GLY A 233 5.26 0.83 -3.25
CA GLY A 233 5.44 1.36 -4.60
C GLY A 233 6.13 0.30 -5.45
N ASN A 234 7.42 0.46 -5.72
CA ASN A 234 8.14 -0.42 -6.66
C ASN A 234 8.60 -1.77 -6.07
N GLU A 235 8.80 -1.85 -4.75
CA GLU A 235 9.33 -3.04 -4.09
C GLU A 235 8.29 -3.59 -3.11
N PRO A 236 8.06 -4.92 -3.10
CA PRO A 236 7.14 -5.53 -2.15
C PRO A 236 7.56 -5.27 -0.70
N VAL A 237 6.58 -5.03 0.16
CA VAL A 237 6.77 -5.00 1.62
C VAL A 237 6.35 -6.36 2.17
N VAL A 238 7.16 -6.92 3.07
CA VAL A 238 6.93 -8.24 3.67
C VAL A 238 6.87 -8.12 5.19
N ILE A 239 5.77 -8.58 5.77
CA ILE A 239 5.59 -8.70 7.22
C ILE A 239 5.57 -10.19 7.59
N ASN A 240 6.52 -10.59 8.42
CA ASN A 240 6.58 -11.94 8.96
C ASN A 240 5.57 -12.09 10.10
N LEU A 241 4.74 -13.14 10.01
CA LEU A 241 3.75 -13.49 11.02
C LEU A 241 4.14 -14.84 11.63
N ASP A 242 4.54 -14.82 12.89
CA ASP A 242 5.05 -15.96 13.63
C ASP A 242 4.53 -15.95 15.09
N ASN A 243 5.12 -16.81 15.94
CA ASN A 243 4.77 -16.97 17.36
C ASN A 243 3.34 -17.50 17.62
N PHE A 244 2.79 -18.22 16.65
CA PHE A 244 1.53 -18.95 16.79
C PHE A 244 1.71 -20.41 16.42
N LYS A 245 0.70 -21.22 16.73
CA LYS A 245 0.57 -22.58 16.17
C LYS A 245 -0.91 -22.93 16.06
N THR A 246 -1.38 -23.15 14.84
CA THR A 246 -2.79 -23.51 14.60
C THR A 246 -3.10 -24.91 15.14
N PRO A 247 -4.37 -25.21 15.46
CA PRO A 247 -4.81 -26.53 15.91
C PRO A 247 -4.31 -27.68 15.04
N GLU A 248 -4.09 -28.84 15.67
CA GLU A 248 -3.60 -30.05 15.01
C GLU A 248 -4.65 -30.65 14.05
N THR A 249 -5.94 -30.40 14.33
CA THR A 249 -7.08 -30.91 13.56
C THR A 249 -8.21 -29.89 13.48
N GLY A 250 -9.11 -30.06 12.50
CA GLY A 250 -10.28 -29.21 12.27
C GLY A 250 -9.97 -27.94 11.48
N ALA A 251 -11.02 -27.19 11.12
CA ALA A 251 -10.85 -25.89 10.49
C ALA A 251 -10.26 -24.88 11.47
N THR A 252 -9.48 -23.93 10.95
CA THR A 252 -8.87 -22.83 11.71
C THR A 252 -9.38 -21.52 11.16
N THR A 253 -10.00 -20.69 11.99
CA THR A 253 -10.38 -19.33 11.58
C THR A 253 -9.20 -18.38 11.73
N THR A 254 -8.91 -17.62 10.68
CA THR A 254 -7.91 -16.54 10.69
C THR A 254 -8.54 -15.27 10.13
N ASP A 255 -8.33 -14.16 10.83
CA ASP A 255 -8.73 -12.83 10.40
C ASP A 255 -7.48 -11.94 10.21
N LEU A 256 -7.55 -11.08 9.20
CA LEU A 256 -6.59 -9.99 8.97
C LEU A 256 -7.32 -8.66 9.09
N THR A 257 -6.65 -7.66 9.67
CA THR A 257 -7.04 -6.26 9.58
C THR A 257 -5.86 -5.46 9.04
N ILE A 258 -6.12 -4.57 8.09
CA ILE A 258 -5.12 -3.73 7.45
C ILE A 258 -5.69 -2.31 7.36
N ALA A 259 -4.84 -1.30 7.55
CA ALA A 259 -5.20 0.09 7.25
C ALA A 259 -4.09 0.84 6.51
N ALA A 260 -4.51 1.64 5.53
CA ALA A 260 -3.62 2.35 4.62
C ALA A 260 -4.16 3.73 4.21
N LEU A 261 -3.29 4.56 3.63
CA LEU A 261 -3.65 5.77 2.89
C LEU A 261 -3.34 5.62 1.39
N GLU A 262 -3.93 6.46 0.53
CA GLU A 262 -3.67 6.63 -0.92
C GLU A 262 -4.05 5.46 -1.84
N GLY A 263 -4.63 4.36 -1.36
CA GLY A 263 -5.11 3.26 -2.23
C GLY A 263 -6.36 3.66 -3.00
N ASP A 264 -6.21 4.22 -4.20
CA ASP A 264 -7.28 4.84 -4.97
C ASP A 264 -8.19 3.80 -5.65
N SER A 265 -9.50 4.05 -5.63
CA SER A 265 -10.49 3.09 -6.14
C SER A 265 -10.42 2.85 -7.66
N ASP A 266 -9.89 3.80 -8.42
CA ASP A 266 -9.80 3.74 -9.89
C ASP A 266 -8.41 3.32 -10.41
N ILE A 267 -7.44 3.15 -9.52
CA ILE A 267 -6.08 2.68 -9.86
C ILE A 267 -5.96 1.22 -9.43
N THR A 268 -5.42 0.37 -10.31
CA THR A 268 -5.35 -1.08 -10.07
C THR A 268 -3.91 -1.56 -9.86
N GLU A 269 -3.75 -2.87 -9.75
CA GLU A 269 -2.52 -3.60 -9.44
C GLU A 269 -2.02 -3.44 -7.99
N ASP A 270 -2.91 -3.05 -7.08
CA ASP A 270 -2.71 -3.03 -5.63
C ASP A 270 -3.04 -4.40 -5.02
N GLU A 271 -2.01 -5.10 -4.55
CA GLU A 271 -2.10 -6.50 -4.13
C GLU A 271 -1.77 -6.66 -2.64
N CYS A 272 -2.56 -7.50 -1.96
CA CYS A 272 -2.25 -8.03 -0.64
C CYS A 272 -2.20 -9.56 -0.74
N VAL A 273 -1.08 -10.17 -0.36
CA VAL A 273 -0.85 -11.61 -0.54
C VAL A 273 -0.43 -12.24 0.78
N ILE A 274 -1.07 -13.34 1.18
CA ILE A 274 -0.59 -14.18 2.27
C ILE A 274 0.11 -15.42 1.71
N ALA A 275 1.31 -15.72 2.20
CA ALA A 275 2.10 -16.88 1.77
C ALA A 275 2.49 -17.76 2.95
N ASN A 276 2.54 -19.07 2.68
CA ASN A 276 3.09 -20.05 3.59
C ASN A 276 4.35 -20.63 2.93
N PRO A 277 5.54 -20.20 3.37
CA PRO A 277 6.79 -20.63 2.76
C PRO A 277 7.05 -22.12 2.92
N LYS A 278 6.57 -22.75 4.01
CA LYS A 278 6.71 -24.20 4.24
C LYS A 278 5.87 -25.02 3.25
N LEU A 279 4.66 -24.55 2.95
CA LEU A 279 3.77 -25.21 1.96
C LEU A 279 4.07 -24.80 0.51
N LYS A 280 4.83 -23.72 0.30
CA LYS A 280 5.02 -23.07 -1.01
C LYS A 280 3.68 -22.69 -1.65
N LYS A 281 2.74 -22.22 -0.85
CA LYS A 281 1.42 -21.72 -1.28
C LYS A 281 1.30 -20.24 -0.97
N ALA A 282 0.63 -19.50 -1.85
CA ALA A 282 0.33 -18.09 -1.64
C ALA A 282 -1.06 -17.77 -2.19
N TRP A 283 -1.71 -16.78 -1.57
CA TRP A 283 -3.03 -16.30 -1.94
C TRP A 283 -3.06 -14.80 -2.04
N ARG A 284 -3.47 -14.32 -3.22
CA ARG A 284 -3.93 -12.95 -3.39
C ARG A 284 -5.26 -12.80 -2.68
N LEU A 285 -5.34 -11.86 -1.77
CA LEU A 285 -6.53 -11.64 -0.97
C LEU A 285 -7.54 -10.83 -1.78
N SER A 286 -8.80 -11.20 -1.64
CA SER A 286 -9.94 -10.48 -2.20
C SER A 286 -11.15 -10.66 -1.31
N THR A 287 -12.15 -9.79 -1.51
CA THR A 287 -13.46 -9.88 -0.84
C THR A 287 -14.54 -9.49 -1.85
N GLU A 288 -15.82 -9.63 -1.48
CA GLU A 288 -16.95 -9.18 -2.30
C GLU A 288 -16.81 -7.71 -2.78
N ASN A 289 -16.16 -6.86 -1.99
CA ASN A 289 -16.00 -5.42 -2.26
C ASN A 289 -14.57 -5.02 -2.67
N ARG A 290 -13.61 -5.95 -2.66
CA ARG A 290 -12.19 -5.68 -2.93
C ARG A 290 -11.64 -6.69 -3.92
N ASP A 291 -11.31 -6.21 -5.11
CA ASP A 291 -10.72 -7.03 -6.17
C ASP A 291 -9.31 -7.48 -5.77
N GLU A 292 -8.87 -8.67 -6.22
CA GLU A 292 -7.53 -9.20 -5.89
C GLU A 292 -6.37 -8.37 -6.48
N LYS A 293 -6.64 -7.59 -7.51
CA LYS A 293 -5.72 -6.62 -8.13
C LYS A 293 -6.08 -5.18 -7.77
N ASN A 294 -7.07 -4.95 -6.92
CA ASN A 294 -7.29 -3.62 -6.36
C ASN A 294 -7.75 -3.77 -4.91
N PHE A 295 -6.89 -4.39 -4.11
CA PHE A 295 -7.21 -4.69 -2.73
C PHE A 295 -7.36 -3.42 -1.91
N PHE A 296 -6.56 -2.39 -2.19
CA PHE A 296 -6.61 -1.06 -1.54
C PHE A 296 -7.35 -0.08 -2.44
N SER A 297 -8.63 0.15 -2.17
CA SER A 297 -9.54 0.82 -3.12
C SER A 297 -10.38 1.90 -2.46
N SER A 298 -9.83 2.58 -1.45
CA SER A 298 -10.48 3.67 -0.71
C SER A 298 -11.81 3.24 -0.11
N GLN A 299 -11.79 2.14 0.63
CA GLN A 299 -13.00 1.62 1.29
C GLN A 299 -12.74 1.28 2.77
N ILE A 300 -13.84 1.15 3.52
CA ILE A 300 -13.82 0.54 4.84
C ILE A 300 -14.73 -0.68 4.79
N THR A 301 -14.13 -1.87 4.84
CA THR A 301 -14.83 -3.16 4.73
C THR A 301 -14.51 -4.07 5.91
N SER A 302 -15.46 -4.93 6.27
CA SER A 302 -15.32 -5.86 7.37
C SER A 302 -16.14 -7.12 7.13
N SER A 303 -15.55 -8.30 7.39
CA SER A 303 -16.30 -9.56 7.47
C SER A 303 -17.34 -9.54 8.61
N LYS A 304 -17.16 -8.68 9.63
CA LYS A 304 -18.09 -8.48 10.75
C LYS A 304 -19.03 -7.30 10.46
N LYS A 305 -20.02 -7.50 9.57
CA LYS A 305 -20.92 -6.45 9.03
C LYS A 305 -21.60 -5.56 10.09
N ALA A 306 -21.80 -6.04 11.32
CA ALA A 306 -22.39 -5.24 12.41
C ALA A 306 -21.58 -3.98 12.77
N ASN A 307 -20.30 -3.93 12.42
CA ASN A 307 -19.36 -2.84 12.73
C ASN A 307 -19.08 -1.91 11.54
N LEU A 308 -19.94 -1.93 10.51
CA LEU A 308 -19.81 -1.10 9.31
C LEU A 308 -20.72 0.13 9.29
N LYS A 309 -21.56 0.33 10.31
CA LYS A 309 -22.41 1.52 10.39
C LYS A 309 -21.54 2.75 10.71
N ARG A 310 -21.50 3.70 9.78
CA ARG A 310 -20.66 4.91 9.82
C ARG A 310 -21.49 6.16 9.52
N ASN A 311 -21.01 7.32 9.96
CA ASN A 311 -21.55 8.62 9.58
C ASN A 311 -20.40 9.60 9.25
N PRO A 312 -20.29 10.11 8.01
CA PRO A 312 -21.03 9.68 6.83
C PRO A 312 -20.67 8.24 6.42
N SER A 313 -21.59 7.56 5.74
CA SER A 313 -21.40 6.18 5.26
C SER A 313 -20.95 6.15 3.80
N SER A 314 -19.74 6.68 3.53
CA SER A 314 -19.18 6.75 2.17
C SER A 314 -18.75 5.38 1.65
N ASP A 315 -19.14 5.04 0.43
CA ASP A 315 -18.62 3.87 -0.29
C ASP A 315 -17.18 4.09 -0.77
N ASN A 316 -16.84 5.34 -1.09
CA ASN A 316 -15.47 5.77 -1.40
C ASN A 316 -14.99 6.74 -0.30
N THR A 317 -14.04 6.29 0.51
CA THR A 317 -13.44 7.03 1.63
C THR A 317 -12.24 7.87 1.24
N LEU A 318 -12.01 8.06 -0.06
CA LEU A 318 -11.08 9.02 -0.67
C LEU A 318 -9.67 8.90 -0.09
N GLY A 319 -9.06 7.76 -0.34
CA GLY A 319 -7.70 7.45 0.03
C GLY A 319 -7.53 6.99 1.48
N PHE A 320 -8.57 6.89 2.32
CA PHE A 320 -8.46 6.26 3.65
C PHE A 320 -9.03 4.85 3.61
N ASP A 321 -8.22 3.84 3.90
CA ASP A 321 -8.60 2.44 3.69
C ASP A 321 -8.52 1.61 4.97
N ILE A 322 -9.55 0.81 5.26
CA ILE A 322 -9.55 -0.24 6.29
C ILE A 322 -10.12 -1.53 5.67
N ALA A 323 -9.33 -2.59 5.67
CA ALA A 323 -9.77 -3.92 5.26
C ALA A 323 -9.73 -4.88 6.45
N SER A 324 -10.88 -5.42 6.86
CA SER A 324 -10.96 -6.53 7.80
C SER A 324 -11.61 -7.74 7.14
N LEU A 325 -10.91 -8.86 7.06
CA LEU A 325 -11.37 -10.05 6.35
C LEU A 325 -11.03 -11.33 7.09
N THR A 326 -11.87 -12.34 6.89
CA THR A 326 -11.64 -13.71 7.32
C THR A 326 -11.06 -14.49 6.15
N LEU A 327 -9.94 -15.17 6.36
CA LEU A 327 -9.29 -15.95 5.33
C LEU A 327 -10.09 -17.22 5.00
N PRO A 328 -10.14 -17.65 3.72
CA PRO A 328 -10.80 -18.89 3.34
C PRO A 328 -10.14 -20.12 3.99
N THR A 329 -10.94 -21.13 4.32
CA THR A 329 -10.46 -22.42 4.87
C THR A 329 -10.70 -23.59 3.91
N ASN A 330 -10.63 -23.32 2.59
CA ASN A 330 -10.87 -24.31 1.53
C ASN A 330 -9.61 -25.17 1.28
N GLU A 331 -9.65 -26.04 0.27
CA GLU A 331 -8.55 -26.95 -0.06
C GLU A 331 -7.22 -26.26 -0.46
N ASP A 332 -7.30 -25.00 -0.89
CA ASP A 332 -6.14 -24.20 -1.26
C ASP A 332 -5.55 -23.41 -0.09
N ALA A 333 -6.08 -23.58 1.14
CA ALA A 333 -5.67 -22.87 2.35
C ALA A 333 -4.15 -22.72 2.51
N VAL A 334 -3.74 -21.47 2.71
CA VAL A 334 -2.36 -21.10 3.07
C VAL A 334 -2.09 -21.34 4.56
N ILE A 335 -3.12 -21.18 5.40
CA ILE A 335 -3.06 -21.52 6.83
C ILE A 335 -3.81 -22.84 7.03
N VAL A 336 -3.05 -23.91 7.27
CA VAL A 336 -3.55 -25.25 7.56
C VAL A 336 -3.21 -25.66 8.99
N ASN A 337 -3.57 -26.86 9.39
CA ASN A 337 -3.25 -27.40 10.71
C ASN A 337 -1.74 -27.41 10.98
N ASN A 338 -1.34 -27.12 12.21
CA ASN A 338 0.06 -26.97 12.63
C ASN A 338 0.86 -25.88 11.91
N THR A 339 0.21 -24.92 11.22
CA THR A 339 0.89 -23.74 10.70
C THR A 339 1.37 -22.89 11.87
N ASP A 340 2.62 -22.45 11.81
CA ASP A 340 3.31 -21.68 12.86
C ASP A 340 3.97 -20.40 12.33
N GLN A 341 3.98 -20.23 11.01
CA GLN A 341 4.50 -19.05 10.33
C GLN A 341 3.81 -18.85 8.98
N VAL A 342 3.51 -17.60 8.67
CA VAL A 342 3.12 -17.12 7.35
C VAL A 342 3.74 -15.75 7.09
N GLU A 343 3.68 -15.29 5.85
CA GLU A 343 4.21 -14.00 5.42
C GLU A 343 3.09 -13.20 4.74
N LEU A 344 2.99 -11.91 5.05
CA LEU A 344 2.07 -10.99 4.42
C LEU A 344 2.84 -10.03 3.51
N TYR A 345 2.48 -10.02 2.23
CA TYR A 345 3.11 -9.23 1.20
C TYR A 345 2.16 -8.13 0.73
N PHE A 346 2.73 -6.94 0.52
CA PHE A 346 2.04 -5.79 -0.07
C PHE A 346 2.80 -5.33 -1.30
N ASN A 347 2.10 -5.11 -2.40
CA ASN A 347 2.73 -4.76 -3.67
C ASN A 347 1.82 -3.83 -4.49
N THR A 348 2.41 -2.98 -5.31
CA THR A 348 1.69 -2.23 -6.35
C THR A 348 2.55 -2.10 -7.61
N LYS A 349 1.92 -1.86 -8.76
CA LYS A 349 2.64 -1.57 -10.02
C LYS A 349 2.25 -0.24 -10.65
N GLN A 350 1.06 0.26 -10.35
CA GLN A 350 0.50 1.46 -10.98
C GLN A 350 0.19 2.57 -9.99
N ASP A 351 0.13 2.26 -8.70
CA ASP A 351 -0.19 3.22 -7.65
C ASP A 351 0.96 3.37 -6.64
N ARG A 352 0.66 4.09 -5.56
CA ARG A 352 1.31 4.01 -4.27
C ARG A 352 0.25 3.92 -3.18
N PHE A 353 0.60 3.29 -2.07
CA PHE A 353 -0.17 3.44 -0.85
C PHE A 353 0.72 3.46 0.38
N TYR A 354 0.21 4.04 1.47
CA TYR A 354 0.92 4.11 2.73
C TYR A 354 0.31 3.15 3.74
N LEU A 355 0.94 2.01 3.94
CA LEU A 355 0.53 1.07 4.98
C LEU A 355 1.00 1.59 6.34
N PHE A 356 0.10 1.64 7.32
CA PHE A 356 0.43 2.10 8.67
C PHE A 356 0.02 1.16 9.81
N PHE A 357 -0.85 0.19 9.54
CA PHE A 357 -1.29 -0.78 10.54
C PHE A 357 -1.65 -2.12 9.90
N THR A 358 -1.32 -3.19 10.60
CA THR A 358 -1.92 -4.50 10.33
C THR A 358 -2.11 -5.28 11.64
N ALA A 359 -3.12 -6.14 11.68
CA ALA A 359 -3.32 -7.11 12.73
C ALA A 359 -3.58 -8.49 12.16
N PHE A 360 -3.00 -9.50 12.80
CA PHE A 360 -3.20 -10.91 12.47
C PHE A 360 -3.84 -11.61 13.67
N GLN A 361 -4.95 -12.29 13.41
CA GLN A 361 -5.68 -13.06 14.39
C GLN A 361 -5.87 -14.48 13.88
N THR A 362 -5.48 -15.49 14.65
CA THR A 362 -5.72 -16.89 14.27
C THR A 362 -6.07 -17.75 15.49
N GLU A 363 -6.92 -18.75 15.32
CA GLU A 363 -7.08 -19.79 16.34
C GLU A 363 -5.77 -20.56 16.53
N ILE A 364 -5.46 -20.89 17.79
CA ILE A 364 -4.26 -21.65 18.15
C ILE A 364 -4.62 -22.92 18.92
N SER A 365 -3.71 -23.90 18.95
CA SER A 365 -3.94 -25.14 19.69
C SER A 365 -3.98 -24.89 21.21
N GLU A 366 -4.84 -25.63 21.93
CA GLU A 366 -4.90 -25.54 23.41
C GLU A 366 -3.58 -25.97 24.06
N THR A 367 -2.85 -26.90 23.43
CA THR A 367 -1.51 -27.35 23.83
C THR A 367 -0.51 -26.21 23.77
N PHE A 368 -0.43 -25.51 22.63
CA PHE A 368 0.45 -24.37 22.45
C PHE A 368 0.08 -23.20 23.36
N PHE A 369 -1.22 -22.93 23.55
CA PHE A 369 -1.67 -21.91 24.51
C PHE A 369 -1.16 -22.18 25.93
N LYS A 370 -1.26 -23.43 26.41
CA LYS A 370 -0.73 -23.83 27.73
C LYS A 370 0.80 -23.73 27.82
N GLU A 371 1.51 -23.99 26.72
CA GLU A 371 2.97 -23.79 26.68
C GLU A 371 3.34 -22.31 26.87
N ILE A 372 2.60 -21.41 26.20
CA ILE A 372 2.77 -19.96 26.31
C ILE A 372 2.39 -19.43 27.71
N GLU A 373 1.32 -19.96 28.34
CA GLU A 373 0.96 -19.62 29.72
C GLU A 373 2.12 -19.86 30.70
N ASN A 374 2.92 -20.89 30.45
CA ASN A 374 4.09 -21.21 31.28
C ASN A 374 5.33 -20.39 30.91
N ASN A 375 5.41 -19.86 29.69
CA ASN A 375 6.58 -19.15 29.14
C ASN A 375 6.15 -17.96 28.28
N ILE A 376 5.64 -16.90 28.91
CA ILE A 376 5.09 -15.74 28.20
C ILE A 376 6.19 -15.01 27.41
N PRO A 377 6.07 -14.84 26.08
CA PRO A 377 7.02 -14.06 25.29
C PRO A 377 7.10 -12.60 25.71
N THR A 378 8.22 -11.95 25.43
CA THR A 378 8.37 -10.50 25.66
C THR A 378 7.36 -9.72 24.81
N ASN A 379 6.64 -8.76 25.40
CA ASN A 379 5.54 -8.00 24.78
C ASN A 379 4.24 -8.79 24.48
N ALA A 380 4.10 -10.00 25.02
CA ALA A 380 2.86 -10.75 24.97
C ALA A 380 2.02 -10.54 26.24
N LEU A 381 0.70 -10.55 26.07
CA LEU A 381 -0.29 -10.59 27.13
C LEU A 381 -1.03 -11.92 27.03
N VAL A 382 -1.10 -12.66 28.12
CA VAL A 382 -1.91 -13.88 28.22
C VAL A 382 -3.13 -13.56 29.08
N MET A 383 -4.30 -13.61 28.47
CA MET A 383 -5.57 -13.29 29.12
C MET A 383 -6.36 -14.60 29.25
N ALA A 384 -6.20 -15.23 30.42
CA ALA A 384 -6.85 -16.49 30.73
C ALA A 384 -8.26 -16.26 31.28
N SER A 385 -9.20 -15.88 30.41
CA SER A 385 -10.59 -16.17 30.70
C SER A 385 -10.74 -17.69 30.75
N GLN A 386 -10.96 -18.25 31.94
CA GLN A 386 -11.29 -19.67 32.12
C GLN A 386 -12.27 -20.11 31.03
N LYS A 387 -11.92 -21.21 30.32
CA LYS A 387 -12.79 -21.90 29.37
C LYS A 387 -14.21 -21.89 29.94
N PRO A 388 -15.23 -21.39 29.21
CA PRO A 388 -16.60 -21.42 29.72
C PRO A 388 -16.89 -22.85 30.18
N LYS A 389 -17.14 -22.99 31.49
CA LYS A 389 -17.60 -24.26 32.04
C LYS A 389 -18.88 -24.56 31.28
N ALA A 390 -18.95 -25.68 30.57
CA ALA A 390 -20.18 -26.08 29.90
C ALA A 390 -21.29 -26.01 30.94
N GLU A 391 -22.23 -25.07 30.78
CA GLU A 391 -23.41 -25.06 31.64
C GLU A 391 -24.10 -26.40 31.38
N PRO A 392 -24.42 -27.19 32.42
CA PRO A 392 -25.22 -28.37 32.21
C PRO A 392 -26.51 -27.90 31.55
N ILE A 393 -26.79 -28.43 30.36
CA ILE A 393 -28.08 -28.27 29.70
C ILE A 393 -29.10 -28.83 30.68
N VAL A 394 -29.75 -27.96 31.45
CA VAL A 394 -30.96 -28.32 32.17
C VAL A 394 -32.01 -28.45 31.09
N LEU A 395 -32.20 -29.67 30.60
CA LEU A 395 -33.38 -30.05 29.84
C LEU A 395 -34.60 -29.73 30.73
N LYS A 396 -35.17 -28.54 30.55
CA LYS A 396 -36.54 -28.30 30.97
C LYS A 396 -37.39 -29.16 30.05
N GLU A 397 -37.91 -30.26 30.59
CA GLU A 397 -38.96 -31.04 29.95
C GLU A 397 -40.16 -30.12 29.67
N THR A 398 -40.23 -29.58 28.46
CA THR A 398 -41.46 -28.96 27.96
C THR A 398 -42.36 -30.06 27.45
N LYS A 399 -43.47 -30.24 28.17
CA LYS A 399 -44.64 -31.04 27.81
C LYS A 399 -45.04 -30.80 26.34
N PRO A 400 -45.28 -31.86 25.53
CA PRO A 400 -45.57 -31.69 24.11
C PRO A 400 -46.99 -31.15 23.90
N GLU A 401 -47.10 -30.03 23.19
CA GLU A 401 -48.35 -29.59 22.56
C GLU A 401 -48.47 -30.13 21.11
N PRO A 402 -49.71 -30.33 20.62
CA PRO A 402 -49.99 -31.24 19.52
C PRO A 402 -49.62 -30.71 18.13
N ILE A 403 -49.06 -31.61 17.34
CA ILE A 403 -48.64 -31.45 15.94
C ILE A 403 -49.84 -31.11 15.03
N PRO A 404 -49.80 -30.02 14.25
CA PRO A 404 -50.68 -29.85 13.09
C PRO A 404 -50.23 -30.73 11.92
N LYS A 405 -51.20 -31.40 11.30
CA LYS A 405 -51.02 -32.33 10.17
C LYS A 405 -50.32 -31.68 8.96
N PRO A 406 -49.47 -32.42 8.23
CA PRO A 406 -48.80 -31.91 7.03
C PRO A 406 -49.79 -31.80 5.87
N ILE A 407 -49.80 -30.63 5.22
CA ILE A 407 -50.47 -30.39 3.94
C ILE A 407 -49.50 -30.81 2.83
N THR A 408 -49.98 -31.72 1.99
CA THR A 408 -49.34 -32.22 0.77
C THR A 408 -49.17 -31.09 -0.25
N ALA A 409 -47.92 -30.78 -0.61
CA ALA A 409 -47.58 -29.99 -1.78
C ALA A 409 -46.96 -30.89 -2.85
N SER A 410 -47.57 -30.84 -4.03
CA SER A 410 -47.28 -31.60 -5.24
C SER A 410 -45.92 -31.22 -5.83
N VAL A 411 -45.06 -32.20 -6.06
CA VAL A 411 -43.81 -32.06 -6.82
C VAL A 411 -44.15 -32.20 -8.31
N LEU A 412 -43.90 -31.14 -9.09
CA LEU A 412 -43.85 -31.18 -10.54
C LEU A 412 -42.41 -31.47 -10.97
N THR A 413 -42.22 -32.66 -11.54
CA THR A 413 -41.02 -33.10 -12.24
C THR A 413 -40.86 -32.32 -13.54
N ILE A 414 -39.71 -31.67 -13.76
CA ILE A 414 -39.35 -31.11 -15.08
C ILE A 414 -38.18 -31.91 -15.62
N GLU A 415 -38.44 -32.55 -16.76
CA GLU A 415 -37.50 -33.32 -17.56
C GLU A 415 -36.47 -32.41 -18.24
N ALA A 416 -35.19 -32.83 -18.19
CA ALA A 416 -34.14 -32.26 -19.01
C ALA A 416 -34.27 -32.77 -20.47
N LYS A 417 -34.25 -31.84 -21.44
CA LYS A 417 -34.05 -32.15 -22.86
C LYS A 417 -32.82 -31.40 -23.42
N PRO A 418 -32.07 -32.04 -24.34
CA PRO A 418 -30.74 -31.61 -24.75
C PRO A 418 -30.77 -30.50 -25.80
N ILE A 419 -29.76 -29.62 -25.78
CA ILE A 419 -29.56 -28.59 -26.80
C ILE A 419 -28.36 -28.95 -27.69
N LYS A 420 -28.61 -28.76 -28.99
CA LYS A 420 -27.81 -29.10 -30.18
C LYS A 420 -26.49 -28.34 -30.28
N GLU A 421 -25.50 -29.03 -30.83
CA GLU A 421 -24.29 -28.47 -31.45
C GLU A 421 -24.58 -27.72 -32.75
N THR A 422 -23.80 -26.68 -33.05
CA THR A 422 -23.48 -26.20 -34.42
C THR A 422 -22.23 -25.27 -34.38
N PRO A 423 -21.56 -24.94 -35.51
CA PRO A 423 -20.42 -25.67 -36.05
C PRO A 423 -19.09 -24.87 -36.07
N LYS A 424 -17.98 -25.62 -36.23
CA LYS A 424 -16.61 -25.11 -36.46
C LYS A 424 -16.45 -24.49 -37.86
N GLN A 425 -15.73 -23.37 -37.95
CA GLN A 425 -15.19 -22.83 -39.20
C GLN A 425 -13.68 -23.13 -39.31
N GLU A 426 -13.30 -23.67 -40.47
CA GLU A 426 -11.92 -23.94 -40.91
C GLU A 426 -11.19 -22.64 -41.32
N ILE A 427 -9.90 -22.56 -41.01
CA ILE A 427 -8.95 -21.72 -41.74
C ILE A 427 -7.70 -22.56 -42.04
N LYS A 428 -7.34 -22.63 -43.34
CA LYS A 428 -6.22 -23.39 -43.89
C LYS A 428 -4.85 -22.74 -43.59
N PRO A 429 -3.78 -23.53 -43.46
CA PRO A 429 -2.42 -23.01 -43.24
C PRO A 429 -1.74 -22.63 -44.56
N THR A 430 -0.92 -21.57 -44.55
CA THR A 430 0.06 -21.30 -45.61
C THR A 430 1.44 -21.15 -44.99
N THR A 431 2.37 -21.95 -45.51
CA THR A 431 3.80 -22.09 -45.18
C THR A 431 4.64 -20.95 -45.75
N ILE A 432 5.62 -20.45 -44.99
CA ILE A 432 6.78 -19.73 -45.55
C ILE A 432 8.06 -20.24 -44.87
N ALA A 433 9.07 -20.48 -45.72
CA ALA A 433 10.28 -21.25 -45.48
C ALA A 433 11.42 -20.46 -44.81
N LEU A 434 12.27 -21.22 -44.12
CA LEU A 434 13.54 -20.82 -43.50
C LEU A 434 14.61 -20.41 -44.53
N LYS A 435 15.40 -19.38 -44.20
CA LYS A 435 16.74 -19.14 -44.79
C LYS A 435 17.82 -19.29 -43.71
N GLN A 436 18.91 -19.93 -44.12
CA GLN A 436 20.11 -20.27 -43.34
C GLN A 436 21.04 -19.07 -43.08
N PRO A 437 21.94 -19.17 -42.09
CA PRO A 437 22.79 -18.07 -41.62
C PRO A 437 24.05 -17.86 -42.46
N GLU A 438 24.48 -16.60 -42.60
CA GLU A 438 25.80 -16.23 -43.12
C GLU A 438 26.80 -15.97 -41.98
N VAL A 439 28.04 -16.35 -42.27
CA VAL A 439 29.23 -16.41 -41.41
C VAL A 439 29.85 -15.03 -41.22
N ILE A 440 30.29 -14.68 -40.00
CA ILE A 440 31.11 -13.49 -39.73
C ILE A 440 32.52 -13.94 -39.32
N GLU A 441 33.52 -13.44 -40.06
CA GLU A 441 34.95 -13.59 -39.78
C GLU A 441 35.45 -12.67 -38.65
N ALA A 442 36.62 -13.04 -38.12
CA ALA A 442 37.22 -12.64 -36.84
C ALA A 442 37.72 -11.18 -36.73
N LEU A 443 37.75 -10.70 -35.47
CA LEU A 443 38.42 -9.48 -34.99
C LEU A 443 39.92 -9.71 -34.74
N PRO A 444 40.79 -8.67 -34.83
CA PRO A 444 42.02 -8.60 -34.05
C PRO A 444 41.95 -7.57 -32.89
N GLU A 445 42.85 -7.75 -31.94
CA GLU A 445 42.89 -7.24 -30.56
C GLU A 445 43.36 -5.79 -30.34
N LYS A 446 42.86 -5.23 -29.22
CA LYS A 446 43.41 -4.32 -28.19
C LYS A 446 44.40 -3.19 -28.55
N GLU A 447 44.07 -1.98 -28.08
CA GLU A 447 45.00 -1.11 -27.34
C GLU A 447 44.28 -0.38 -26.19
N GLU A 448 44.90 -0.40 -25.00
CA GLU A 448 44.50 0.33 -23.79
C GLU A 448 45.04 1.77 -23.83
N ILE A 449 44.22 2.79 -23.53
CA ILE A 449 44.70 4.12 -23.15
C ILE A 449 43.93 4.64 -21.93
N ASN A 450 44.72 4.99 -20.91
CA ASN A 450 44.36 5.49 -19.58
C ASN A 450 43.72 6.91 -19.64
N PRO A 451 42.75 7.27 -18.77
CA PRO A 451 41.99 8.50 -18.85
C PRO A 451 42.65 9.58 -17.98
N PHE A 452 43.19 10.65 -18.57
CA PHE A 452 43.28 12.00 -17.96
C PHE A 452 44.08 12.90 -18.91
N SER A 453 43.39 13.60 -19.81
CA SER A 453 43.81 14.94 -20.23
C SER A 453 42.57 15.71 -20.68
N SER A 454 42.39 16.87 -20.07
CA SER A 454 41.29 17.80 -20.27
C SER A 454 41.65 18.78 -21.38
N GLU A 455 41.23 18.50 -22.61
CA GLU A 455 40.97 19.52 -23.63
C GLU A 455 39.68 19.14 -24.36
N ILE A 456 38.64 19.95 -24.15
CA ILE A 456 37.34 19.78 -24.80
C ILE A 456 37.53 20.16 -26.28
N THR A 457 37.70 19.18 -27.15
CA THR A 457 37.49 19.36 -28.59
C THR A 457 35.99 19.48 -28.85
N THR A 458 35.48 20.71 -28.90
CA THR A 458 34.10 20.99 -29.33
C THR A 458 33.90 20.52 -30.76
N SER A 459 32.88 19.68 -31.02
CA SER A 459 32.62 19.16 -32.37
C SER A 459 32.14 20.29 -33.32
N PRO A 460 32.34 20.14 -34.64
CA PRO A 460 31.84 21.10 -35.63
C PRO A 460 30.32 21.36 -35.53
N ALA A 461 29.54 20.34 -35.16
CA ALA A 461 28.10 20.45 -34.95
C ALA A 461 27.76 21.35 -33.75
N GLN A 462 28.54 21.28 -32.66
CA GLN A 462 28.36 22.13 -31.47
C GLN A 462 28.63 23.62 -31.78
N LYS A 463 29.55 23.93 -32.70
CA LYS A 463 29.82 25.32 -33.12
C LYS A 463 28.73 25.89 -34.03
N GLN A 464 28.14 25.06 -34.89
CA GLN A 464 27.07 25.46 -35.80
C GLN A 464 25.76 25.72 -35.04
N ALA A 465 25.43 24.87 -34.09
CA ALA A 465 24.17 24.99 -33.36
C ALA A 465 24.20 26.08 -32.25
N LEU A 466 25.39 26.42 -31.72
CA LEU A 466 25.58 27.64 -30.89
C LEU A 466 25.32 28.93 -31.69
N ALA A 467 25.58 28.94 -33.00
CA ALA A 467 25.37 30.10 -33.88
C ALA A 467 23.88 30.30 -34.25
N GLU A 468 23.06 29.26 -34.11
CA GLU A 468 21.62 29.28 -34.37
C GLU A 468 20.78 29.64 -33.11
N GLY A 469 21.44 29.91 -31.98
CA GLY A 469 20.77 30.27 -30.72
C GLY A 469 20.20 29.07 -29.95
N GLU A 470 20.47 27.83 -30.39
CA GLU A 470 20.12 26.64 -29.64
C GLU A 470 21.09 26.44 -28.47
N VAL A 471 20.61 26.64 -27.25
CA VAL A 471 21.40 26.37 -26.04
C VAL A 471 21.49 24.85 -25.83
N TYR A 472 22.67 24.28 -26.06
CA TYR A 472 22.98 22.92 -25.63
C TYR A 472 23.19 22.92 -24.12
N ILE A 473 22.25 22.29 -23.41
CA ILE A 473 22.28 22.17 -21.96
C ILE A 473 23.08 20.90 -21.61
N SER A 474 24.31 21.09 -21.15
CA SER A 474 25.14 20.10 -20.47
C SER A 474 25.13 20.37 -18.96
N SER A 475 25.65 19.43 -18.17
CA SER A 475 25.84 19.60 -16.71
C SER A 475 26.54 20.92 -16.34
N SER A 476 27.44 21.41 -17.20
CA SER A 476 28.20 22.65 -16.99
C SER A 476 27.52 23.93 -17.50
N THR A 477 26.63 23.85 -18.50
CA THR A 477 25.93 25.02 -19.05
C THR A 477 24.56 25.26 -18.40
N TYR A 478 23.95 24.22 -17.82
CA TYR A 478 22.66 24.32 -17.12
C TYR A 478 22.69 25.21 -15.87
N VAL A 479 23.72 25.08 -15.02
CA VAL A 479 23.88 25.87 -13.78
C VAL A 479 23.90 27.39 -14.05
N LYS A 480 24.28 27.81 -15.27
CA LYS A 480 24.27 29.23 -15.68
C LYS A 480 22.89 29.74 -16.10
N ALA A 481 21.97 28.86 -16.51
CA ALA A 481 20.62 29.22 -16.97
C ALA A 481 19.60 29.39 -15.83
N LEU A 482 19.84 28.78 -14.67
CA LEU A 482 18.93 28.73 -13.51
C LEU A 482 18.84 30.00 -12.65
N LYS A 483 19.55 31.07 -13.01
CA LYS A 483 19.53 32.33 -12.24
C LYS A 483 18.50 33.30 -12.82
N LEU A 484 17.21 33.06 -12.57
CA LEU A 484 16.18 34.12 -12.52
C LEU A 484 14.88 33.53 -11.95
N GLU A 485 14.60 33.86 -10.69
CA GLU A 485 13.26 34.08 -10.11
C GLU A 485 12.06 33.34 -10.73
N ASP A 486 11.87 32.07 -10.38
CA ASP A 486 10.55 31.42 -10.35
C ASP A 486 10.55 30.39 -9.22
N LYS A 487 9.80 30.63 -8.15
CA LYS A 487 9.44 29.56 -7.20
C LYS A 487 8.31 28.76 -7.85
N PRO A 488 8.56 27.59 -8.45
CA PRO A 488 7.60 27.02 -9.36
C PRO A 488 6.48 26.31 -8.60
N LEU A 489 5.31 26.36 -9.19
CA LEU A 489 4.25 25.41 -8.94
C LEU A 489 4.78 23.99 -9.15
N GLU A 490 4.54 23.08 -8.21
CA GLU A 490 5.00 21.71 -8.28
C GLU A 490 3.98 20.87 -9.07
N THR A 491 4.40 20.20 -10.16
CA THR A 491 3.50 19.36 -10.96
C THR A 491 3.31 17.97 -10.35
N GLN A 492 2.19 17.31 -10.59
CA GLN A 492 1.97 15.93 -10.12
C GLN A 492 3.05 14.95 -10.64
N ALA A 493 3.46 15.09 -11.91
CA ALA A 493 4.50 14.27 -12.52
C ALA A 493 5.89 14.50 -11.90
N PHE A 494 6.24 15.77 -11.61
CA PHE A 494 7.46 16.12 -10.87
C PHE A 494 7.46 15.40 -9.52
N LYS A 495 6.32 15.43 -8.85
CA LYS A 495 6.14 14.93 -7.51
C LYS A 495 6.19 13.40 -7.40
N LEU A 496 5.43 12.68 -8.22
CA LEU A 496 5.43 11.20 -8.27
C LEU A 496 6.82 10.62 -8.53
N LEU A 497 7.61 11.29 -9.36
CA LEU A 497 8.96 10.87 -9.70
C LEU A 497 9.95 11.05 -8.52
N LEU A 498 9.73 12.04 -7.65
CA LEU A 498 10.56 12.27 -6.45
C LEU A 498 10.43 11.13 -5.42
N GLU A 499 9.22 10.59 -5.25
CA GLU A 499 8.90 9.55 -4.26
C GLU A 499 9.22 8.12 -4.72
N LYS A 500 9.58 7.92 -6.00
CA LYS A 500 10.08 6.61 -6.45
C LYS A 500 11.33 6.21 -5.67
N ASN A 501 11.35 4.97 -5.20
CA ASN A 501 12.51 4.39 -4.51
C ASN A 501 13.75 4.47 -5.42
N ALA A 502 14.90 4.82 -4.82
CA ALA A 502 16.16 4.87 -5.54
C ALA A 502 16.68 3.47 -5.84
N ALA A 503 17.09 3.21 -7.08
CA ALA A 503 17.82 1.99 -7.41
C ALA A 503 19.16 1.94 -6.67
N GLN A 504 19.50 0.78 -6.11
CA GLN A 504 20.79 0.57 -5.43
C GLN A 504 21.75 -0.16 -6.37
N ILE A 505 22.74 0.57 -6.90
CA ILE A 505 23.66 0.07 -7.93
C ILE A 505 25.10 0.26 -7.44
N ASP A 506 25.81 -0.83 -7.26
CA ASP A 506 27.16 -0.81 -6.70
C ASP A 506 28.14 -0.06 -7.62
N GLY A 507 29.00 0.79 -7.05
CA GLY A 507 30.01 1.55 -7.80
C GLY A 507 29.50 2.77 -8.58
N VAL A 508 28.19 3.02 -8.60
CA VAL A 508 27.59 4.16 -9.31
C VAL A 508 27.40 5.37 -8.38
N LYS A 509 27.59 6.60 -8.88
CA LYS A 509 27.40 7.82 -8.08
C LYS A 509 25.92 8.00 -7.70
N LYS A 510 25.68 8.51 -6.50
CA LYS A 510 24.33 8.92 -6.10
C LYS A 510 23.83 10.10 -6.95
N GLY A 511 22.53 10.16 -7.18
CA GLY A 511 21.88 11.27 -7.87
C GLY A 511 20.75 10.85 -8.79
N TYR A 512 20.32 11.81 -9.61
CA TYR A 512 19.33 11.66 -10.66
C TYR A 512 20.04 11.70 -12.01
N TYR A 513 19.72 10.71 -12.84
CA TYR A 513 20.28 10.54 -14.18
C TYR A 513 19.17 10.73 -15.22
N VAL A 514 19.40 11.56 -16.24
CA VAL A 514 18.49 11.61 -17.39
C VAL A 514 18.94 10.56 -18.39
N ILE A 515 18.26 9.41 -18.36
CA ILE A 515 18.55 8.27 -19.22
C ILE A 515 17.85 8.46 -20.56
N ASN A 516 18.60 8.27 -21.64
CA ASN A 516 18.01 8.24 -22.97
C ASN A 516 17.58 6.81 -23.35
N LYS A 517 18.43 5.81 -23.08
CA LYS A 517 18.16 4.41 -23.44
C LYS A 517 18.95 3.44 -22.57
N PHE A 518 18.53 2.18 -22.51
CA PHE A 518 19.31 1.10 -21.90
C PHE A 518 19.45 -0.08 -22.85
N PHE A 519 20.48 -0.90 -22.62
CA PHE A 519 20.80 -2.07 -23.43
C PHE A 519 21.21 -3.24 -22.54
N SER A 520 20.99 -4.48 -22.99
CA SER A 520 21.49 -5.71 -22.36
C SER A 520 22.90 -6.09 -22.82
N GLU A 521 23.45 -5.38 -23.80
CA GLU A 521 24.79 -5.62 -24.34
C GLU A 521 25.62 -4.33 -24.35
N ALA A 522 26.82 -4.38 -23.77
CA ALA A 522 27.74 -3.24 -23.68
C ALA A 522 28.04 -2.62 -25.05
N LYS A 523 28.21 -3.45 -26.09
CA LYS A 523 28.53 -2.99 -27.45
C LYS A 523 27.44 -2.07 -28.01
N ASN A 524 26.18 -2.37 -27.74
CA ASN A 524 25.04 -1.58 -28.22
C ASN A 524 24.95 -0.25 -27.46
N ALA A 525 25.19 -0.27 -26.15
CA ALA A 525 25.26 0.95 -25.34
C ALA A 525 26.38 1.90 -25.80
N ILE A 526 27.57 1.36 -26.07
CA ILE A 526 28.73 2.13 -26.58
C ILE A 526 28.43 2.71 -27.97
N ALA A 527 27.86 1.90 -28.88
CA ALA A 527 27.49 2.38 -30.21
C ALA A 527 26.48 3.53 -30.14
N TRP A 528 25.48 3.42 -29.26
CA TRP A 528 24.48 4.46 -29.06
C TRP A 528 25.05 5.72 -28.39
N GLN A 529 25.91 5.56 -27.39
CA GLN A 529 26.63 6.67 -26.76
C GLN A 529 27.45 7.46 -27.81
N ASN A 530 28.16 6.77 -28.70
CA ASN A 530 28.92 7.40 -29.77
C ASN A 530 28.00 8.19 -30.72
N GLN A 531 26.83 7.63 -31.08
CA GLN A 531 25.84 8.36 -31.88
C GLN A 531 25.34 9.62 -31.18
N LEU A 532 25.06 9.59 -29.88
CA LEU A 532 24.68 10.79 -29.13
C LEU A 532 25.81 11.83 -29.10
N LYS A 533 27.07 11.40 -28.96
CA LYS A 533 28.25 12.29 -29.02
C LYS A 533 28.42 12.92 -30.41
N ASP A 534 28.21 12.16 -31.47
CA ASP A 534 28.26 12.66 -32.85
C ASP A 534 27.16 13.72 -33.10
N LEU A 535 26.00 13.53 -32.48
CA LEU A 535 24.90 14.51 -32.47
C LEU A 535 25.15 15.72 -31.55
N GLY A 536 26.30 15.76 -30.87
CA GLY A 536 26.74 16.88 -30.02
C GLY A 536 26.27 16.82 -28.58
N PHE A 537 25.65 15.71 -28.15
CA PHE A 537 25.22 15.50 -26.77
C PHE A 537 26.32 14.84 -25.95
N ASP A 538 26.66 15.45 -24.82
CA ASP A 538 27.49 14.79 -23.83
C ASP A 538 26.71 13.60 -23.24
N SER A 539 27.34 12.44 -23.21
CA SER A 539 26.69 11.20 -22.80
C SER A 539 27.66 10.19 -22.22
N ASP A 540 27.18 9.41 -21.26
CA ASP A 540 27.95 8.44 -20.52
C ASP A 540 27.10 7.21 -20.17
N ILE A 541 27.75 6.14 -19.70
CA ILE A 541 27.12 4.84 -19.45
C ILE A 541 27.17 4.52 -17.96
N LEU A 542 26.00 4.26 -17.39
CA LEU A 542 25.81 3.71 -16.06
C LEU A 542 25.59 2.20 -16.20
N ILE A 543 26.31 1.41 -15.40
CA ILE A 543 26.29 -0.07 -15.48
C ILE A 543 25.60 -0.63 -14.22
N ASP A 544 24.60 -1.48 -14.42
CA ASP A 544 23.97 -2.28 -13.37
C ASP A 544 24.34 -3.76 -13.57
N ASP A 545 25.44 -4.18 -12.94
CA ASP A 545 25.97 -5.54 -13.06
C ASP A 545 24.99 -6.60 -12.53
N LYS A 546 24.14 -6.26 -11.54
CA LYS A 546 23.17 -7.22 -10.97
C LYS A 546 22.04 -7.53 -11.95
N LYS A 547 21.66 -6.56 -12.78
CA LYS A 547 20.61 -6.69 -13.79
C LYS A 547 21.14 -6.96 -15.20
N GLU A 548 22.46 -6.92 -15.38
CA GLU A 548 23.13 -7.01 -16.68
C GLU A 548 22.64 -5.92 -17.67
N LEU A 549 22.46 -4.70 -17.16
CA LEU A 549 21.93 -3.56 -17.93
C LEU A 549 22.92 -2.40 -18.02
N TYR A 550 22.97 -1.77 -19.19
CA TYR A 550 23.83 -0.63 -19.53
C TYR A 550 22.95 0.57 -19.91
N TYR A 551 22.89 1.58 -19.03
CA TYR A 551 22.06 2.77 -19.18
C TYR A 551 22.87 3.92 -19.78
N VAL A 552 22.48 4.40 -20.96
CA VAL A 552 23.09 5.57 -21.61
C VAL A 552 22.38 6.83 -21.12
N TYR A 553 23.09 7.69 -20.40
CA TYR A 553 22.58 8.91 -19.80
C TYR A 553 23.26 10.15 -20.39
N VAL A 554 22.56 11.29 -20.36
CA VAL A 554 23.05 12.57 -20.91
C VAL A 554 23.16 13.68 -19.86
N PHE A 555 22.72 13.39 -18.64
CA PHE A 555 22.78 14.33 -17.54
C PHE A 555 22.78 13.61 -16.21
N HIS A 556 23.58 14.10 -15.26
CA HIS A 556 23.64 13.65 -13.88
C HIS A 556 23.68 14.87 -12.95
N THR A 557 22.95 14.80 -11.85
CA THR A 557 22.90 15.83 -10.80
C THR A 557 22.43 15.21 -9.48
N GLU A 558 22.78 15.81 -8.35
CA GLU A 558 22.17 15.45 -7.06
C GLU A 558 20.85 16.21 -6.81
N ASN A 559 20.52 17.21 -7.64
CA ASN A 559 19.29 18.00 -7.53
C ASN A 559 18.21 17.48 -8.49
N PHE A 560 17.11 16.98 -7.93
CA PHE A 560 15.99 16.46 -8.71
C PHE A 560 15.41 17.47 -9.72
N TYR A 561 15.27 18.74 -9.32
CA TYR A 561 14.70 19.77 -10.16
C TYR A 561 15.52 19.96 -11.44
N ASP A 562 16.84 19.87 -11.31
CA ASP A 562 17.78 20.00 -12.42
C ASP A 562 17.60 18.85 -13.43
N ALA A 563 17.49 17.61 -12.94
CA ALA A 563 17.25 16.44 -13.78
C ALA A 563 15.86 16.48 -14.45
N TYR A 564 14.83 16.92 -13.72
CA TYR A 564 13.47 17.00 -14.26
C TYR A 564 13.35 18.04 -15.37
N MET A 565 13.91 19.23 -15.18
CA MET A 565 13.92 20.27 -16.20
C MET A 565 14.71 19.82 -17.43
N GLN A 566 15.86 19.16 -17.23
CA GLN A 566 16.63 18.60 -18.34
C GLN A 566 15.82 17.55 -19.12
N HIS A 567 15.15 16.62 -18.43
CA HIS A 567 14.25 15.65 -19.05
C HIS A 567 13.16 16.34 -19.89
N LYS A 568 12.50 17.36 -19.34
CA LYS A 568 11.45 18.14 -20.01
C LYS A 568 11.96 18.89 -21.23
N THR A 569 13.17 19.45 -21.18
CA THR A 569 13.78 20.13 -22.32
C THR A 569 14.16 19.15 -23.43
N LEU A 570 14.56 17.93 -23.08
CA LEU A 570 14.99 16.93 -24.05
C LEU A 570 13.82 16.16 -24.69
N ILE A 571 12.72 15.92 -23.96
CA ILE A 571 11.63 15.04 -24.43
C ILE A 571 10.96 15.50 -25.74
N VAL A 572 11.09 16.78 -26.09
CA VAL A 572 10.55 17.35 -27.33
C VAL A 572 11.49 17.21 -28.53
N LYS A 573 12.71 16.71 -28.35
CA LYS A 573 13.74 16.55 -29.39
C LYS A 573 13.94 15.06 -29.71
N GLU A 574 14.10 14.72 -30.98
CA GLU A 574 14.68 13.41 -31.35
C GLU A 574 16.19 13.44 -31.07
N PRO A 575 16.81 12.38 -30.52
CA PRO A 575 16.30 11.03 -30.21
C PRO A 575 15.80 10.84 -28.76
N PHE A 576 15.31 11.89 -28.08
CA PHE A 576 15.03 11.90 -26.64
C PHE A 576 13.54 11.78 -26.27
N LYS A 577 12.65 11.47 -27.21
CA LYS A 577 11.21 11.36 -26.94
C LYS A 577 10.85 10.38 -25.82
N GLU A 578 11.70 9.39 -25.58
CA GLU A 578 11.49 8.35 -24.57
C GLU A 578 12.44 8.47 -23.36
N ASN A 579 13.14 9.61 -23.20
CA ASN A 579 14.06 9.78 -22.07
C ASN A 579 13.31 9.82 -20.73
N TRP A 580 13.95 9.39 -19.64
CA TRP A 580 13.37 9.44 -18.28
C TRP A 580 14.41 9.80 -17.22
N VAL A 581 13.95 10.21 -16.04
CA VAL A 581 14.82 10.45 -14.89
C VAL A 581 14.93 9.18 -14.05
N PHE A 582 16.15 8.77 -13.74
CA PHE A 582 16.47 7.56 -12.98
C PHE A 582 17.18 7.95 -11.68
N LYS A 583 16.55 7.63 -10.53
CA LYS A 583 17.05 7.93 -9.18
C LYS A 583 17.94 6.77 -8.70
N VAL A 584 19.20 7.04 -8.39
CA VAL A 584 20.21 6.00 -8.07
C VAL A 584 20.98 6.36 -6.80
N ASN A 585 21.14 5.40 -5.88
CA ASN A 585 21.92 5.48 -4.64
C ASN A 585 21.61 6.71 -3.74
N MET A 586 20.43 7.31 -3.89
CA MET A 586 19.99 8.43 -3.07
C MET A 586 19.39 7.90 -1.76
N THR A 587 20.00 8.25 -0.63
CA THR A 587 19.53 7.91 0.73
C THR A 587 18.73 9.04 1.37
N GLU A 588 18.94 10.26 0.91
CA GLU A 588 18.15 11.43 1.23
C GLU A 588 17.29 11.72 0.01
N TYR A 589 16.01 11.99 0.25
CA TYR A 589 15.01 11.95 -0.79
C TYR A 589 15.04 13.15 -1.74
#